data_AF-A0AAD7FBT2-F1
#
_entry.id   AF-A0AAD7FBT2-F1
#
_cell.length_a   1.000
_cell.length_b   1.000
_cell.length_c   1.000
_cell.angle_alpha   90.00
_cell.angle_beta   90.00
_cell.angle_gamma   90.00
#
_symmetry.space_group_name_H-M   'P 1'
#
loop_
_entity.id
_entity.type
_entity.pdbx_description
1 polymer ?
#
loop_
_entity_poly.entity_id
_entity_poly.type
_entity_poly.pdbx_seq_one_letter_code
_entity_poly.pdbx_strand_id
1 'polypeptide(L)'
;MDTHISGFWGSHCTYKCEARPIEEEYDIGDQWHMPREAVHRFWYVLNVDGHTFSGRYLGLLKSGLLVFKTTGFTEYFSDWLRPYEHYIPVKVDLSDLVDRIRWAIDNDDEAERIQQAGQRFAEEVIL
;
A
#
# COMPACT_ATOMS: atom_id res chain seq x y z
N MET A 1 -4.05 -16.57 -2.54
CA MET A 1 -4.30 -15.14 -2.28
C MET A 1 -3.65 -14.41 -3.45
N ASP A 2 -4.43 -13.67 -4.24
CA ASP A 2 -3.93 -13.03 -5.46
C ASP A 2 -3.15 -11.77 -5.08
N THR A 3 -1.90 -11.96 -4.65
CA THR A 3 -0.94 -10.90 -4.39
C THR A 3 -0.04 -10.76 -5.60
N HIS A 4 0.13 -9.54 -6.11
CA HIS A 4 0.89 -9.27 -7.31
C HIS A 4 1.82 -8.08 -7.12
N ILE A 5 3.07 -8.22 -7.55
CA ILE A 5 4.05 -7.13 -7.58
C ILE A 5 3.98 -6.50 -8.97
N SER A 6 3.51 -5.26 -9.04
CA SER A 6 3.22 -4.58 -10.31
C SER A 6 4.45 -4.09 -11.07
N GLY A 7 5.65 -4.17 -10.47
CA GLY A 7 6.87 -3.74 -11.12
C GLY A 7 8.06 -3.65 -10.17
N PHE A 8 9.25 -3.65 -10.78
CA PHE A 8 10.53 -3.56 -10.09
C PHE A 8 11.41 -2.52 -10.78
N TRP A 9 12.02 -1.61 -10.01
CA TRP A 9 12.97 -0.65 -10.54
C TRP A 9 14.32 -1.32 -10.78
N GLY A 10 14.44 -2.05 -11.89
CA GLY A 10 15.65 -2.80 -12.25
C GLY A 10 16.94 -1.96 -12.26
N SER A 11 16.84 -0.64 -12.50
CA SER A 11 17.99 0.28 -12.40
C SER A 11 18.61 0.38 -11.00
N HIS A 12 17.88 0.02 -9.95
CA HIS A 12 18.35 -0.01 -8.56
C HIS A 12 18.86 -1.40 -8.14
N CYS A 13 18.65 -2.43 -8.98
CA CYS A 13 19.22 -3.77 -8.81
C CYS A 13 20.69 -3.74 -9.23
N THR A 14 21.54 -3.30 -8.30
CA THR A 14 22.97 -3.10 -8.53
C THR A 14 23.80 -4.27 -7.97
N TYR A 15 24.90 -4.02 -7.25
CA TYR A 15 25.87 -5.04 -6.87
C TYR A 15 25.23 -6.23 -6.13
N LYS A 16 25.45 -7.45 -6.66
CA LYS A 16 24.90 -8.75 -6.18
C LYS A 16 23.38 -8.90 -6.25
N CYS A 17 22.69 -8.11 -7.07
CA CYS A 17 21.26 -8.29 -7.29
C CYS A 17 21.01 -9.12 -8.56
N GLU A 18 20.31 -10.25 -8.42
CA GLU A 18 19.86 -11.09 -9.52
C GLU A 18 18.37 -10.83 -9.77
N ALA A 19 18.06 -9.78 -10.56
CA ALA A 19 16.66 -9.38 -10.83
C ALA A 19 15.86 -10.47 -11.54
N ARG A 20 16.43 -11.04 -12.61
CA ARG A 20 15.70 -11.89 -13.55
C ARG A 20 15.05 -13.13 -12.89
N PRO A 21 15.72 -13.88 -11.99
CA PRO A 21 15.07 -14.95 -11.25
C PRO A 21 13.87 -14.48 -10.42
N ILE A 22 13.96 -13.30 -9.79
CA ILE A 22 12.88 -12.72 -8.98
C ILE A 22 11.72 -12.29 -9.89
N GLU A 23 12.02 -11.64 -11.01
CA GLU A 23 11.01 -11.22 -11.97
C GLU A 23 10.25 -12.42 -12.55
N GLU A 24 10.96 -13.51 -12.88
CA GLU A 24 10.37 -14.76 -13.37
C GLU A 24 9.56 -15.49 -12.28
N GLU A 25 10.06 -15.55 -11.03
CA GLU A 25 9.37 -16.23 -9.92
C GLU A 25 8.06 -15.56 -9.53
N TYR A 26 8.02 -14.22 -9.53
CA TYR A 26 6.88 -13.43 -9.05
C TYR A 26 6.03 -12.83 -10.18
N ASP A 27 6.29 -13.20 -11.44
CA ASP A 27 5.61 -12.65 -12.63
C ASP A 27 5.61 -11.11 -12.65
N ILE A 28 6.77 -10.52 -12.36
CA ILE A 28 6.92 -9.06 -12.24
C ILE A 28 7.07 -8.47 -13.65
N GLY A 29 6.01 -7.85 -14.14
CA GLY A 29 6.03 -7.12 -15.41
C GLY A 29 6.87 -5.83 -15.35
N ASP A 30 7.20 -5.30 -16.53
CA ASP A 30 7.77 -3.96 -16.62
C ASP A 30 6.76 -2.91 -16.11
N GLN A 31 7.18 -2.11 -15.14
CA GLN A 31 6.37 -1.06 -14.50
C GLN A 31 5.75 -0.06 -15.49
N TRP A 32 6.31 0.07 -16.69
CA TRP A 32 5.79 0.93 -17.76
C TRP A 32 4.56 0.35 -18.47
N HIS A 33 4.29 -0.95 -18.31
CA HIS A 33 3.18 -1.64 -18.97
C HIS A 33 1.96 -1.85 -18.07
N MET A 34 2.10 -1.67 -16.74
CA MET A 34 0.96 -1.67 -15.82
C MET A 34 0.32 -0.27 -15.79
N PRO A 35 -0.93 -0.11 -16.28
CA PRO A 35 -1.64 1.15 -16.10
C PRO A 35 -1.75 1.47 -14.60
N ARG A 36 -1.60 2.74 -14.19
CA ARG A 36 -1.68 3.12 -12.77
C ARG A 36 -3.01 2.69 -12.14
N GLU A 37 -4.04 2.61 -12.96
CA GLU A 37 -5.39 2.18 -12.63
C GLU A 37 -5.48 0.69 -12.31
N ALA A 38 -4.46 -0.12 -12.64
CA ALA A 38 -4.39 -1.54 -12.29
C ALA A 38 -4.49 -1.78 -10.78
N VAL A 39 -4.03 -0.82 -9.98
CA VAL A 39 -4.09 -0.86 -8.52
C VAL A 39 -5.55 -0.90 -8.01
N HIS A 40 -6.51 -0.35 -8.76
CA HIS A 40 -7.94 -0.39 -8.41
C HIS A 40 -8.58 -1.78 -8.53
N ARG A 41 -7.88 -2.78 -9.07
CA ARG A 41 -8.38 -4.16 -9.13
C ARG A 41 -8.21 -4.92 -7.82
N PHE A 42 -7.44 -4.38 -6.88
CA PHE A 42 -7.17 -5.00 -5.60
C PHE A 42 -8.09 -4.41 -4.53
N TRP A 43 -8.34 -5.18 -3.47
CA TRP A 43 -9.07 -4.68 -2.29
C TRP A 43 -8.12 -4.04 -1.27
N TYR A 44 -6.89 -4.56 -1.22
CA TYR A 44 -5.86 -4.23 -0.22
C TYR A 44 -4.61 -3.69 -0.90
N VAL A 45 -4.01 -2.65 -0.31
CA VAL A 45 -2.75 -2.09 -0.80
C VAL A 45 -1.79 -1.76 0.34
N LEU A 46 -0.51 -2.11 0.16
CA LEU A 46 0.55 -1.73 1.08
C LEU A 46 1.14 -0.37 0.68
N ASN A 47 1.14 0.57 1.60
CA ASN A 47 1.83 1.84 1.48
C ASN A 47 3.11 1.82 2.34
N VAL A 48 4.26 1.91 1.67
CA VAL A 48 5.59 2.00 2.27
C VAL A 48 6.26 3.32 1.88
N ASP A 49 7.00 3.90 2.81
CA ASP A 49 7.85 5.05 2.56
C ASP A 49 8.96 4.76 1.53
N GLY A 50 9.42 5.82 0.86
CA GLY A 50 10.59 5.77 0.00
C GLY A 50 11.80 6.38 0.71
N HIS A 51 12.50 7.29 0.04
CA HIS A 51 13.51 8.14 0.69
C HIS A 51 12.92 9.05 1.80
N THR A 52 11.63 9.37 1.69
CA THR A 52 10.84 10.17 2.63
C THR A 52 9.45 9.54 2.77
N PHE A 53 8.50 10.28 3.36
CA PHE A 53 7.09 9.89 3.37
C PHE A 53 6.57 9.52 1.97
N SER A 54 5.61 8.61 1.91
CA SER A 54 4.97 8.20 0.67
C SER A 54 4.03 9.28 0.13
N GLY A 55 4.49 10.05 -0.87
CA GLY A 55 3.66 11.04 -1.58
C GLY A 55 2.44 10.46 -2.33
N ARG A 56 2.28 9.13 -2.36
CA ARG A 56 1.12 8.45 -2.96
C ARG A 56 0.02 8.16 -1.94
N TYR A 57 0.27 8.30 -0.64
CA TYR A 57 -0.61 7.81 0.42
C TYR A 57 -2.06 8.31 0.29
N LEU A 58 -2.26 9.63 0.15
CA LEU A 58 -3.60 10.21 -0.01
C LEU A 58 -4.29 9.76 -1.32
N GLY A 59 -3.52 9.57 -2.39
CA GLY A 59 -4.04 9.03 -3.65
C GLY A 59 -4.53 7.58 -3.51
N LEU A 60 -3.82 6.76 -2.73
CA LEU A 60 -4.21 5.37 -2.44
C LEU A 60 -5.49 5.31 -1.60
N LEU A 61 -5.62 6.17 -0.59
CA LEU A 61 -6.87 6.27 0.19
C LEU A 61 -8.05 6.68 -0.70
N LYS A 62 -7.88 7.74 -1.50
CA LYS A 62 -8.92 8.23 -2.43
C LYS A 62 -9.33 7.17 -3.47
N SER A 63 -8.47 6.21 -3.75
CA SER A 63 -8.72 5.12 -4.71
C SER A 63 -9.73 4.08 -4.23
N GLY A 64 -10.23 4.17 -3.00
CA GLY A 64 -11.22 3.25 -2.44
C GLY A 64 -10.62 1.91 -1.98
N LEU A 65 -9.32 1.88 -1.70
CA LEU A 65 -8.59 0.68 -1.28
C LEU A 65 -8.40 0.67 0.23
N LEU A 66 -8.39 -0.50 0.86
CA LEU A 66 -7.92 -0.59 2.25
C LEU A 66 -6.40 -0.48 2.27
N VAL A 67 -5.91 0.62 2.85
CA VAL A 67 -4.47 0.89 2.92
C VAL A 67 -3.87 0.32 4.19
N PHE A 68 -2.89 -0.56 4.03
CA PHE A 68 -1.96 -0.96 5.07
C PHE A 68 -0.81 0.03 5.06
N LYS A 69 -0.68 0.84 6.12
CA LYS A 69 0.31 1.91 6.18
C LYS A 69 1.43 1.54 7.12
N THR A 70 2.65 1.63 6.61
CA THR A 70 3.86 1.74 7.42
C THR A 70 4.51 3.09 7.11
N THR A 71 4.92 3.82 8.15
CA THR A 71 5.68 5.06 7.95
C THR A 71 6.60 5.35 9.13
N GLY A 72 7.79 5.87 8.83
CA GLY A 72 8.73 6.43 9.80
C GLY A 72 8.73 7.96 9.83
N PHE A 73 7.89 8.61 9.02
CA PHE A 73 7.86 10.07 8.86
C PHE A 73 6.55 10.67 9.38
N THR A 74 6.63 11.91 9.85
CA THR A 74 5.45 12.74 10.09
C THR A 74 5.09 13.48 8.81
N GLU A 75 3.82 13.39 8.42
CA GLU A 75 3.22 14.05 7.26
C GLU A 75 2.33 15.21 7.73
N TYR A 76 2.01 16.15 6.84
CA TYR A 76 1.23 17.34 7.22
C TYR A 76 -0.19 17.03 7.72
N PHE A 77 -0.74 15.87 7.35
CA PHE A 77 -2.06 15.38 7.75
C PHE A 77 -1.99 14.30 8.85
N SER A 78 -0.80 14.00 9.38
CA SER A 78 -0.61 12.90 10.35
C SER A 78 -1.52 13.02 11.57
N ASP A 79 -1.74 14.24 12.07
CA ASP A 79 -2.55 14.48 13.27
C ASP A 79 -4.05 14.21 13.06
N TRP A 80 -4.49 14.17 11.80
CA TRP A 80 -5.89 13.90 11.44
C TRP A 80 -6.12 12.43 11.11
N LEU A 81 -5.05 11.67 10.87
CA LEU A 81 -5.11 10.25 10.58
C LEU A 81 -5.17 9.41 11.86
N ARG A 82 -6.09 8.45 11.89
CA ARG A 82 -6.23 7.53 13.02
C ARG A 82 -6.10 6.08 12.56
N PRO A 83 -5.20 5.30 13.19
CA PRO A 83 -5.10 3.87 12.92
C PRO A 83 -6.43 3.17 13.22
N TYR A 84 -6.83 2.21 12.40
CA TYR A 84 -8.13 1.51 12.44
C TYR A 84 -9.36 2.41 12.29
N GLU A 85 -9.19 3.69 11.95
CA GLU A 85 -10.28 4.56 11.50
C GLU A 85 -10.14 4.82 10.00
N HIS A 86 -8.93 5.17 9.54
CA HIS A 86 -8.67 5.53 8.13
C HIS A 86 -7.75 4.53 7.40
N TYR A 87 -7.01 3.70 8.13
CA TYR A 87 -6.03 2.76 7.57
C TYR A 87 -5.65 1.67 8.58
N ILE A 88 -5.00 0.59 8.12
CA ILE A 88 -4.46 -0.45 9.00
C ILE A 88 -2.97 -0.19 9.27
N PRO A 89 -2.54 0.04 10.52
CA PRO A 89 -1.14 0.26 10.83
C PRO A 89 -0.34 -1.04 10.72
N VAL A 90 0.85 -0.94 10.11
CA VAL A 90 1.84 -2.01 10.01
C VAL A 90 3.16 -1.50 10.58
N LYS A 91 3.92 -2.36 11.25
CA LYS A 91 5.25 -2.02 11.76
C LYS A 91 6.21 -1.63 10.63
N VAL A 92 7.21 -0.80 10.96
CA VAL A 92 8.25 -0.35 10.02
C VAL A 92 9.07 -1.52 9.45
N ASP A 93 9.25 -2.58 10.23
CA ASP A 93 9.95 -3.81 9.82
C ASP A 93 9.05 -4.82 9.08
N LEU A 94 7.77 -4.47 8.85
CA LEU A 94 6.75 -5.33 8.22
C LEU A 94 6.47 -6.65 8.95
N SER A 95 6.98 -6.83 10.18
CA SER A 95 6.91 -8.11 10.90
C SER A 95 5.49 -8.56 11.24
N ASP A 96 4.52 -7.65 11.29
CA ASP A 96 3.10 -7.95 11.54
C ASP A 96 2.22 -7.86 10.28
N LEU A 97 2.78 -7.64 9.08
CA LEU A 97 2.00 -7.42 7.85
C LEU A 97 1.04 -8.58 7.56
N VAL A 98 1.53 -9.82 7.60
CA VAL A 98 0.71 -11.00 7.29
C VAL A 98 -0.44 -11.17 8.28
N ASP A 99 -0.20 -10.88 9.56
CA ASP A 99 -1.23 -10.97 10.58
C ASP A 99 -2.29 -9.87 10.42
N ARG A 100 -1.88 -8.66 10.01
CA ARG A 100 -2.82 -7.57 9.66
C ARG A 100 -3.68 -7.92 8.46
N ILE A 101 -3.10 -8.54 7.44
CA ILE A 101 -3.84 -8.99 6.26
C ILE A 101 -4.86 -10.07 6.64
N ARG A 102 -4.47 -11.07 7.44
CA ARG A 102 -5.39 -12.10 7.94
C ARG A 102 -6.53 -11.49 8.75
N TRP A 103 -6.20 -10.56 9.65
CA TRP A 103 -7.23 -9.84 10.40
C TRP A 103 -8.22 -9.13 9.48
N ALA A 104 -7.77 -8.47 8.41
CA ALA A 104 -8.67 -7.79 7.49
C ALA A 104 -9.59 -8.75 6.72
N ILE A 105 -9.08 -9.93 6.34
CA ILE A 105 -9.88 -11.00 5.70
C ILE A 105 -10.93 -11.54 6.67
N ASP A 106 -10.55 -11.75 7.93
CA ASP A 106 -11.43 -12.34 8.95
C ASP A 106 -12.45 -11.33 9.51
N ASN A 107 -12.29 -10.03 9.22
CA ASN A 107 -13.12 -8.93 9.72
C ASN A 107 -13.61 -8.03 8.57
N ASP A 108 -14.19 -8.63 7.54
CA ASP A 108 -14.54 -7.95 6.27
C ASP A 108 -15.40 -6.69 6.46
N ASP A 109 -16.45 -6.74 7.28
CA ASP A 109 -17.32 -5.58 7.57
C ASP A 109 -16.54 -4.40 8.17
N GLU A 110 -15.62 -4.69 9.09
CA GLU A 110 -14.79 -3.67 9.74
C GLU A 110 -13.71 -3.15 8.79
N ALA A 111 -13.11 -4.04 8.00
CA ALA A 111 -12.17 -3.69 6.94
C ALA A 111 -12.82 -2.75 5.91
N GLU A 112 -14.06 -3.03 5.48
CA GLU A 112 -14.83 -2.17 4.59
C GLU A 112 -15.12 -0.81 5.25
N ARG A 113 -15.55 -0.79 6.52
CA ARG A 113 -15.78 0.45 7.27
C ARG A 113 -14.53 1.35 7.29
N ILE A 114 -13.36 0.77 7.56
CA ILE A 114 -12.08 1.48 7.59
C ILE A 114 -11.70 1.98 6.19
N GLN A 115 -11.87 1.16 5.16
CA GLN A 115 -11.62 1.52 3.77
C GLN A 115 -12.45 2.75 3.36
N GLN A 116 -13.75 2.71 3.61
CA GLN A 116 -14.65 3.80 3.24
C GLN A 116 -14.35 5.09 4.02
N ALA A 117 -14.02 4.97 5.31
CA ALA A 117 -13.63 6.12 6.12
C ALA A 117 -12.31 6.75 5.65
N GLY A 118 -11.31 5.92 5.31
CA GLY A 118 -10.06 6.39 4.71
C GLY A 118 -10.25 7.10 3.37
N GLN A 119 -11.15 6.59 2.52
CA GLN A 119 -11.49 7.22 1.26
C GLN A 119 -12.12 8.61 1.47
N ARG A 120 -13.14 8.71 2.34
CA ARG A 120 -13.80 9.99 2.66
C ARG A 120 -12.80 11.01 3.22
N PHE A 121 -11.94 10.59 4.13
CA PHE A 121 -10.88 11.44 4.67
C PHE A 121 -9.99 12.04 3.55
N ALA A 122 -9.57 11.21 2.59
CA ALA A 122 -8.74 11.68 1.50
C ALA A 122 -9.48 12.63 0.53
N GLU A 123 -10.78 12.43 0.34
CA GLU A 123 -11.61 13.34 -0.43
C GLU A 123 -11.73 14.71 0.25
N GLU A 124 -11.84 14.76 1.57
CA GLU A 124 -11.91 16.00 2.35
C GLU A 124 -10.58 16.76 2.43
N VAL A 125 -9.45 16.05 2.47
CA VAL A 125 -8.12 16.68 2.65
C VAL A 125 -7.49 17.17 1.35
N ILE A 126 -7.86 16.61 0.19
CA ILE A 126 -7.25 16.94 -1.12
C ILE A 126 -8.04 18.03 -1.88
N LEU A 127 -9.25 18.39 -1.41
CA LEU A 127 -10.09 19.45 -1.99
C LEU A 127 -9.93 20.78 -1.25
#